data_AF-A0A7C6STZ1-F1
#
_entry.id   AF-A0A7C6STZ1-F1
#
_cell.length_a   1.000
_cell.length_b   1.000
_cell.length_c   1.000
_cell.angle_alpha   90.00
_cell.angle_beta   90.00
_cell.angle_gamma   90.00
#
_symmetry.space_group_name_H-M   'P 1'
#
loop_
_entity.id
_entity.type
_entity.pdbx_description
1 polymer ?
#
loop_
_entity_poly.entity_id
_entity_poly.type
_entity_poly.pdbx_seq_one_letter_code
_entity_poly.pdbx_strand_id
1 'polypeptide(L)'
;MSKNNKSIYQKVEKSTLVWHYSNGYSKDDIRWAHTNLYKTAHGEYFLHVSGGPGSHYANVEKISTAWGDGLNYTNGEAIIPLSLNELIAWGEENLPDHILKKVLKEIRQRTKRQNKEIPKLLKITEKKLSMREKERKNRLAAAEASAKVKARLEKYYEQFVEL
;
A
#
# COMPACT_ATOMS: atom_id res chain seq x y z
N MET A 1 -28.01 -7.08 -14.82
CA MET A 1 -26.84 -6.41 -14.19
C MET A 1 -27.02 -4.89 -14.28
N SER A 2 -26.58 -4.10 -13.28
CA SER A 2 -26.55 -2.60 -13.28
C SER A 2 -27.42 -1.88 -12.24
N LYS A 3 -27.22 -2.16 -10.94
CA LYS A 3 -27.53 -1.18 -9.87
C LYS A 3 -26.35 -0.91 -8.92
N ASN A 4 -25.37 -1.81 -8.80
CA ASN A 4 -24.22 -1.64 -7.90
C ASN A 4 -23.03 -0.86 -8.48
N ASN A 5 -22.73 -0.97 -9.79
CA ASN A 5 -21.51 -0.35 -10.34
C ASN A 5 -21.54 1.18 -10.31
N LYS A 6 -22.71 1.79 -10.51
CA LYS A 6 -22.85 3.27 -10.50
C LYS A 6 -22.58 3.87 -9.11
N SER A 7 -22.94 3.16 -8.04
CA SER A 7 -22.67 3.58 -6.65
C SER A 7 -21.18 3.45 -6.29
N ILE A 8 -20.53 2.39 -6.78
CA ILE A 8 -19.09 2.13 -6.58
C ILE A 8 -18.25 3.29 -7.14
N TYR A 9 -18.49 3.68 -8.40
CA TYR A 9 -17.72 4.77 -9.02
C TYR A 9 -18.01 6.13 -8.40
N GLN A 10 -19.25 6.41 -7.99
CA GLN A 10 -19.58 7.67 -7.30
C GLN A 10 -18.81 7.83 -5.97
N LYS A 11 -18.59 6.74 -5.24
CA LYS A 11 -17.80 6.79 -4.00
C LYS A 11 -16.32 7.04 -4.29
N VAL A 12 -15.78 6.42 -5.34
CA VAL A 12 -14.39 6.64 -5.80
C VAL A 12 -14.20 8.09 -6.27
N GLU A 13 -15.07 8.60 -7.14
CA GLU A 13 -15.01 9.95 -7.70
C GLU A 13 -15.03 11.05 -6.62
N LYS A 14 -15.78 10.84 -5.55
CA LYS A 14 -15.89 11.80 -4.43
C LYS A 14 -14.79 11.65 -3.38
N SER A 15 -13.87 10.70 -3.56
CA SER A 15 -12.83 10.36 -2.61
C SER A 15 -11.46 10.78 -3.12
N THR A 16 -10.54 11.06 -2.20
CA THR A 16 -9.15 11.37 -2.51
C THR A 16 -8.35 10.08 -2.58
N LEU A 17 -7.64 9.86 -3.69
CA LEU A 17 -6.67 8.77 -3.80
C LEU A 17 -5.50 9.04 -2.84
N VAL A 18 -5.21 8.07 -1.97
CA VAL A 18 -4.12 8.14 -0.98
C VAL A 18 -2.89 7.38 -1.48
N TRP A 19 -3.12 6.20 -2.04
CA TRP A 19 -2.05 5.34 -2.56
C TRP A 19 -2.56 4.39 -3.63
N HIS A 20 -1.67 4.01 -4.54
CA HIS A 20 -1.91 3.05 -5.61
C HIS A 20 -0.85 1.96 -5.57
N TYR A 21 -1.29 0.71 -5.70
CA TYR A 21 -0.43 -0.44 -5.94
C TYR A 21 -0.86 -1.14 -7.23
N SER A 22 0.13 -1.58 -8.01
CA SER A 22 -0.02 -2.43 -9.18
C SER A 22 1.00 -3.57 -9.08
N ASN A 23 0.61 -4.77 -9.51
CA ASN A 23 1.56 -5.87 -9.66
C ASN A 23 2.37 -5.82 -10.97
N GLY A 24 2.23 -4.75 -11.78
CA GLY A 24 3.05 -4.49 -12.95
C GLY A 24 2.62 -5.18 -14.25
N TYR A 25 1.60 -6.04 -14.22
CA TYR A 25 1.05 -6.66 -15.44
C TYR A 25 0.15 -5.69 -16.21
N SER A 26 0.16 -5.80 -17.54
CA SER A 26 -0.81 -5.09 -18.41
C SER A 26 -2.24 -5.56 -18.11
N LYS A 27 -3.24 -4.70 -18.31
CA LYS A 27 -4.67 -5.06 -18.18
C LYS A 27 -5.11 -6.19 -19.13
N ASP A 28 -4.34 -6.48 -20.16
CA ASP A 28 -4.60 -7.61 -21.07
C ASP A 28 -4.08 -8.95 -20.52
N ASP A 29 -3.22 -8.94 -19.50
CA ASP A 29 -2.71 -10.16 -18.85
C ASP A 29 -3.66 -10.61 -17.75
N ILE A 30 -4.14 -11.85 -17.79
CA ILE A 30 -5.12 -12.37 -16.83
C ILE A 30 -4.71 -12.22 -15.34
N ARG A 31 -3.42 -12.03 -15.04
CA ARG A 31 -2.89 -11.87 -13.68
C ARG A 31 -2.89 -10.41 -13.20
N TRP A 32 -3.29 -9.46 -14.03
CA TRP A 32 -3.29 -8.04 -13.67
C TRP A 32 -4.05 -7.77 -12.39
N ALA A 33 -3.50 -6.94 -11.51
CA ALA A 33 -4.14 -6.57 -10.25
C ALA A 33 -3.68 -5.18 -9.81
N HIS A 34 -4.64 -4.37 -9.36
CA HIS A 34 -4.38 -3.08 -8.74
C HIS A 34 -5.22 -2.88 -7.49
N THR A 35 -4.65 -2.17 -6.54
CA THR A 35 -5.27 -1.81 -5.26
C THR A 35 -5.08 -0.33 -5.01
N ASN A 36 -6.20 0.37 -4.90
CA ASN A 36 -6.24 1.80 -4.62
C ASN A 36 -6.74 2.03 -3.19
N LEU A 37 -5.98 2.74 -2.36
CA LEU A 37 -6.46 3.24 -1.09
C LEU A 37 -7.09 4.62 -1.29
N TYR A 38 -8.36 4.76 -0.95
CA TYR A 38 -9.10 6.00 -1.01
C TYR A 38 -9.51 6.50 0.38
N LYS A 39 -9.72 7.82 0.46
CA LYS A 39 -10.24 8.52 1.64
C LYS A 39 -11.44 9.37 1.26
N THR A 40 -12.55 9.21 1.97
CA THR A 40 -13.75 10.04 1.79
C THR A 40 -13.57 11.43 2.41
N ALA A 41 -14.40 12.39 2.03
CA ALA A 41 -14.43 13.72 2.65
C ALA A 41 -14.68 13.67 4.18
N HIS A 42 -15.42 12.66 4.66
CA HIS A 42 -15.66 12.43 6.08
C HIS A 42 -14.51 11.70 6.80
N GLY A 43 -13.45 11.34 6.06
CA GLY A 43 -12.22 10.74 6.58
C GLY A 43 -12.26 9.23 6.76
N GLU A 44 -13.26 8.56 6.19
CA GLU A 44 -13.31 7.09 6.13
C GLU A 44 -12.40 6.59 5.02
N TYR A 45 -11.86 5.39 5.19
CA TYR A 45 -10.95 4.78 4.23
C TYR A 45 -11.56 3.52 3.64
N PHE A 46 -11.21 3.23 2.40
CA PHE A 46 -11.60 2.00 1.73
C PHE A 46 -10.59 1.65 0.65
N LEU A 47 -10.49 0.36 0.35
CA LEU A 47 -9.77 -0.13 -0.82
C LEU A 47 -10.73 -0.24 -1.99
N HIS A 48 -10.28 0.18 -3.15
CA HIS A 48 -10.86 -0.21 -4.42
C HIS A 48 -9.87 -1.16 -5.08
N VAL A 49 -10.26 -2.43 -5.16
CA VAL A 49 -9.46 -3.51 -5.74
C VAL A 49 -10.04 -3.89 -7.09
N SER A 50 -9.16 -4.23 -8.03
CA SER A 50 -9.55 -4.72 -9.35
C SER A 50 -8.48 -5.66 -9.89
N GLY A 51 -8.90 -6.70 -10.58
CA GLY A 51 -7.97 -7.64 -11.19
C GLY A 51 -8.59 -8.57 -12.21
N GLY A 52 -7.71 -9.18 -13.00
CA GLY A 52 -8.06 -10.16 -14.02
C GLY A 52 -8.43 -11.53 -13.43
N PRO A 53 -8.85 -12.48 -14.29
CA PRO A 53 -9.37 -13.79 -13.87
C PRO A 53 -8.33 -14.68 -13.19
N GLY A 54 -7.04 -14.42 -13.42
CA GLY A 54 -5.91 -15.11 -12.79
C GLY A 54 -5.33 -14.37 -11.59
N SER A 55 -6.00 -13.34 -11.08
CA SER A 55 -5.57 -12.56 -9.92
C SER A 55 -6.26 -13.00 -8.62
N HIS A 56 -5.73 -12.57 -7.47
CA HIS A 56 -6.36 -12.75 -6.17
C HIS A 56 -7.71 -11.99 -6.02
N TYR A 57 -8.04 -11.13 -6.99
CA TYR A 57 -9.29 -10.39 -7.03
C TYR A 57 -10.29 -10.97 -8.04
N ALA A 58 -10.01 -12.13 -8.64
CA ALA A 58 -10.91 -12.75 -9.59
C ALA A 58 -12.27 -13.10 -8.95
N ASN A 59 -13.34 -12.87 -9.72
CA ASN A 59 -14.66 -13.38 -9.37
C ASN A 59 -14.75 -14.85 -9.78
N VAL A 60 -15.15 -15.71 -8.85
CA VAL A 60 -15.26 -17.16 -9.08
C VAL A 60 -16.73 -17.57 -9.03
N GLU A 61 -17.23 -18.08 -10.15
CA GLU A 61 -18.60 -18.58 -10.26
C GLU A 61 -18.59 -20.08 -10.56
N LYS A 62 -19.44 -20.84 -9.86
CA LYS A 62 -19.69 -22.24 -10.22
C LYS A 62 -20.57 -22.28 -11.45
N ILE A 63 -20.15 -23.05 -12.44
CA ILE A 63 -20.92 -23.27 -13.67
C ILE A 63 -21.15 -24.76 -13.86
N SER A 64 -22.31 -25.10 -14.38
CA SER A 64 -22.63 -26.46 -14.82
C SER A 64 -22.84 -26.43 -16.32
N THR A 65 -22.17 -27.32 -17.04
CA THR A 65 -22.25 -27.43 -18.49
C THR A 65 -22.67 -28.84 -18.88
N ALA A 66 -23.03 -29.06 -20.16
CA ALA A 66 -23.33 -30.39 -20.67
C ALA A 66 -22.18 -31.41 -20.50
N TRP A 67 -20.96 -30.91 -20.25
CA TRP A 67 -19.74 -31.70 -20.06
C TRP A 67 -19.32 -31.85 -18.59
N GLY A 68 -20.13 -31.34 -17.65
CA GLY A 68 -19.88 -31.42 -16.20
C GLY A 68 -19.80 -30.05 -15.51
N ASP A 69 -19.50 -30.10 -14.21
CA ASP A 69 -19.37 -28.92 -13.34
C ASP A 69 -17.95 -28.35 -13.35
N GLY A 70 -17.84 -27.02 -13.28
CA GLY A 70 -16.55 -26.32 -13.28
C GLY A 70 -16.60 -24.95 -12.60
N LEU A 71 -15.47 -24.26 -12.64
CA LEU A 71 -15.31 -22.90 -12.15
C LEU A 71 -15.05 -21.96 -13.32
N ASN A 72 -15.83 -20.88 -13.38
CA ASN A 72 -15.59 -19.78 -14.28
C ASN A 72 -14.92 -18.64 -13.51
N TYR A 73 -13.80 -18.16 -14.02
CA TYR A 73 -13.07 -17.03 -13.45
C TYR A 73 -13.28 -15.82 -14.34
N THR A 74 -13.71 -14.72 -13.75
CA THR A 74 -13.90 -13.45 -14.46
C THR A 74 -13.15 -12.34 -13.74
N ASN A 75 -13.01 -11.19 -14.42
CA ASN A 75 -12.47 -9.99 -13.78
C ASN A 75 -13.28 -9.67 -12.53
N GLY A 76 -12.60 -9.35 -11.44
CA GLY A 76 -13.26 -8.90 -10.23
C GLY A 76 -12.88 -7.49 -9.83
N GLU A 77 -13.82 -6.85 -9.16
CA GLU A 77 -13.74 -5.48 -8.70
C GLU A 77 -14.55 -5.35 -7.41
N ALA A 78 -13.98 -4.72 -6.39
CA ALA A 78 -14.67 -4.52 -5.13
C ALA A 78 -14.26 -3.22 -4.43
N ILE A 79 -15.20 -2.67 -3.65
CA ILE A 79 -14.90 -1.66 -2.62
C ILE A 79 -14.94 -2.35 -1.26
N ILE A 80 -13.84 -2.24 -0.53
CA ILE A 80 -13.67 -2.83 0.79
C ILE A 80 -13.51 -1.68 1.79
N PRO A 81 -14.57 -1.29 2.53
CA PRO A 81 -14.44 -0.36 3.64
C PRO A 81 -13.44 -0.89 4.66
N LEU A 82 -12.57 -0.02 5.16
CA LEU A 82 -11.61 -0.39 6.20
C LEU A 82 -12.02 0.21 7.54
N SER A 83 -12.11 -0.64 8.55
CA SER A 83 -12.07 -0.18 9.93
C SER A 83 -10.70 0.42 10.25
N LEU A 84 -10.61 1.10 11.39
CA LEU A 84 -9.37 1.76 11.79
C LEU A 84 -8.21 0.78 11.97
N ASN A 85 -8.47 -0.39 12.54
CA ASN A 85 -7.44 -1.40 12.77
C ASN A 85 -7.01 -2.07 11.46
N GLU A 86 -7.97 -2.38 10.57
CA GLU A 86 -7.66 -2.94 9.24
C GLU A 86 -6.83 -1.96 8.41
N LEU A 87 -7.15 -0.66 8.45
CA LEU A 87 -6.36 0.38 7.78
C LEU A 87 -4.92 0.45 8.31
N ILE A 88 -4.74 0.38 9.64
CA ILE A 88 -3.40 0.43 10.24
C ILE A 88 -2.60 -0.82 9.85
N ALA A 89 -3.19 -2.01 9.94
CA ALA A 89 -2.54 -3.26 9.59
C ALA A 89 -2.17 -3.31 8.10
N TRP A 90 -3.15 -3.06 7.22
CA TRP A 90 -2.93 -3.02 5.78
C TRP A 90 -1.89 -1.96 5.39
N GLY A 91 -1.96 -0.78 6.02
CA GLY A 91 -1.03 0.30 5.78
C GLY A 91 0.40 -0.02 6.19
N GLU A 92 0.59 -0.74 7.30
CA GLU A 92 1.93 -1.14 7.77
C GLU A 92 2.65 -2.04 6.77
N GLU A 93 1.90 -2.89 6.06
CA GLU A 93 2.41 -3.86 5.09
C GLU A 93 2.55 -3.29 3.67
N ASN A 94 1.65 -2.39 3.26
CA ASN A 94 1.50 -2.02 1.85
C ASN A 94 1.88 -0.57 1.52
N LEU A 95 1.92 0.33 2.53
CA LEU A 95 2.25 1.74 2.28
C LEU A 95 3.74 2.00 2.47
N PRO A 96 4.35 2.85 1.62
CA PRO A 96 5.67 3.37 1.91
C PRO A 96 5.63 4.24 3.17
N ASP A 97 6.73 4.23 3.93
CA ASP A 97 6.85 4.86 5.25
C ASP A 97 6.29 6.30 5.32
N HIS A 98 6.58 7.12 4.31
CA HIS A 98 6.16 8.53 4.29
C HIS A 98 4.64 8.70 4.15
N ILE A 99 3.97 7.83 3.38
CA ILE A 99 2.52 7.81 3.25
C ILE A 99 1.89 7.22 4.52
N LEU A 100 2.43 6.11 5.03
CA LEU A 100 1.98 5.51 6.28
C LEU A 100 2.00 6.54 7.42
N LYS A 101 3.12 7.27 7.57
CA LYS A 101 3.26 8.32 8.59
C LYS A 101 2.15 9.38 8.50
N LYS A 102 1.80 9.80 7.28
CA LYS A 102 0.74 10.77 7.03
C LYS A 102 -0.62 10.20 7.46
N VAL A 103 -0.93 8.97 7.05
CA VAL A 103 -2.18 8.28 7.41
C VAL A 103 -2.31 8.12 8.93
N LEU A 104 -1.28 7.62 9.62
CA LEU A 104 -1.30 7.45 11.09
C LEU A 104 -1.48 8.79 11.83
N LYS A 105 -0.83 9.86 11.36
CA LYS A 105 -1.00 11.22 11.92
C LYS A 105 -2.43 11.71 11.79
N GLU A 106 -3.05 11.52 10.62
CA GLU A 106 -4.44 11.91 10.39
C GLU A 106 -5.42 11.10 11.25
N ILE A 107 -5.22 9.79 11.36
CA ILE A 107 -5.98 8.92 12.27
C ILE A 107 -5.92 9.47 13.70
N ARG A 108 -4.70 9.73 14.20
CA ARG A 108 -4.48 10.23 15.56
C ARG A 108 -5.20 11.56 15.80
N GLN A 109 -5.11 12.49 14.86
CA GLN A 109 -5.78 13.78 14.95
C GLN A 109 -7.31 13.62 14.98
N ARG A 110 -7.86 12.76 14.14
CA ARG A 110 -9.31 12.49 14.11
C ARG A 110 -9.79 11.83 15.40
N THR A 111 -9.08 10.83 15.91
CA THR A 111 -9.41 10.15 17.16
C THR A 111 -9.43 11.12 18.33
N LYS A 112 -8.45 12.03 18.42
CA LYS A 112 -8.42 13.10 19.41
C LYS A 112 -9.61 14.06 19.28
N ARG A 113 -9.95 14.50 18.06
CA ARG A 113 -11.11 15.38 17.81
C ARG A 113 -12.43 14.73 18.21
N GLN A 114 -12.54 13.41 18.08
CA GLN A 114 -13.71 12.64 18.50
C GLN A 114 -13.72 12.28 19.99
N ASN A 115 -12.72 12.74 20.77
CA ASN A 115 -12.53 12.39 22.17
C ASN A 115 -12.55 10.87 22.45
N LYS A 116 -12.05 10.08 21.49
CA LYS A 116 -11.96 8.62 21.58
C LYS A 116 -10.58 8.19 22.04
N GLU A 117 -10.48 7.01 22.63
CA GLU A 117 -9.19 6.41 22.95
C GLU A 117 -8.40 6.11 21.67
N ILE A 118 -7.10 6.42 21.70
CA ILE A 118 -6.19 6.11 20.61
C ILE A 118 -5.97 4.59 20.55
N PRO A 119 -6.23 3.93 19.39
CA PRO A 119 -6.04 2.50 19.25
C PRO A 119 -4.62 2.07 19.65
N LYS A 120 -4.52 0.98 20.42
CA LYS A 120 -3.23 0.41 20.82
C LYS A 120 -2.36 0.07 19.59
N LEU A 121 -2.98 -0.48 18.54
CA LEU A 121 -2.31 -0.82 17.28
C LEU A 121 -1.64 0.41 16.65
N LEU A 122 -2.30 1.58 16.67
CA LEU A 122 -1.73 2.83 16.16
C LEU A 122 -0.40 3.17 16.85
N LYS A 123 -0.37 3.10 18.19
CA LYS A 123 0.82 3.40 18.99
C LYS A 123 1.97 2.43 18.67
N ILE A 124 1.64 1.15 18.49
CA ILE A 124 2.62 0.11 18.14
C ILE A 124 3.22 0.38 16.76
N THR A 125 2.39 0.62 15.75
CA THR A 125 2.83 0.87 14.38
C THR A 125 3.63 2.18 14.28
N GLU A 126 3.24 3.25 14.98
CA GLU A 126 4.03 4.49 15.08
C GLU A 126 5.44 4.23 15.65
N LYS A 127 5.54 3.42 16.72
CA LYS A 127 6.83 3.06 17.32
C LYS A 127 7.70 2.27 16.35
N LYS A 128 7.13 1.26 15.68
CA LYS A 128 7.84 0.47 14.65
C LYS A 128 8.34 1.34 13.50
N LEU A 129 7.50 2.25 13.01
CA LEU A 129 7.88 3.18 11.94
C LEU A 129 9.04 4.08 12.37
N SER A 130 9.02 4.61 13.60
CA SER A 130 10.12 5.40 14.17
C SER A 130 11.43 4.62 14.25
N MET A 131 11.38 3.35 14.67
CA MET A 131 12.57 2.48 14.71
C MET A 131 13.13 2.24 13.30
N ARG A 132 12.28 1.92 12.32
CA ARG A 132 12.66 1.77 10.90
C ARG A 132 13.33 3.03 10.34
N GLU A 133 12.77 4.21 10.62
CA GLU A 133 13.35 5.49 10.19
C GLU A 133 14.74 5.71 10.80
N LYS A 134 14.93 5.39 12.09
CA LYS A 134 16.22 5.52 12.77
C LYS A 134 17.26 4.56 12.17
N GLU A 135 16.89 3.30 11.96
CA GLU A 135 17.77 2.31 11.33
C GLU A 135 18.20 2.73 9.92
N ARG A 136 17.28 3.25 9.11
CA ARG A 136 17.59 3.73 7.76
C ARG A 136 18.60 4.88 7.79
N LYS A 137 18.42 5.85 8.70
CA LYS A 137 19.38 6.95 8.89
C LYS A 137 20.76 6.45 9.30
N ASN A 138 20.81 5.50 10.24
CA ASN A 138 22.06 4.91 10.70
C ASN A 138 22.79 4.17 9.56
N ARG A 139 22.05 3.40 8.74
CA ARG A 139 22.62 2.71 7.58
C ARG A 139 23.15 3.69 6.53
N LEU A 140 22.42 4.76 6.24
CA LEU A 140 22.86 5.79 5.31
C LEU A 140 24.14 6.47 5.81
N ALA A 141 24.18 6.87 7.08
CA ALA A 141 25.37 7.47 7.69
C ALA A 141 26.58 6.52 7.66
N ALA A 142 26.39 5.22 7.91
CA ALA A 142 27.44 4.22 7.82
C ALA A 142 27.94 4.03 6.37
N ALA A 143 27.03 4.02 5.40
CA ALA A 143 27.38 3.94 3.98
C ALA A 143 28.16 5.18 3.52
N GLU A 144 27.73 6.38 3.92
CA GLU A 144 28.44 7.64 3.63
C GLU A 144 29.84 7.66 4.26
N ALA A 145 29.98 7.22 5.52
CA ALA A 145 31.27 7.11 6.17
C ALA A 145 32.20 6.14 5.43
N SER A 146 31.69 4.98 5.03
CA SER A 146 32.44 3.97 4.27
C SER A 146 32.86 4.50 2.89
N ALA A 147 31.97 5.20 2.20
CA ALA A 147 32.27 5.82 0.90
C ALA A 147 33.36 6.90 1.02
N LYS A 148 33.34 7.71 2.07
CA LYS A 148 34.38 8.72 2.34
C LYS A 148 35.76 8.08 2.57
N VAL A 149 35.82 6.99 3.34
CA VAL A 149 37.06 6.24 3.56
C VAL A 149 37.58 5.67 2.24
N LYS A 150 36.71 5.04 1.45
CA LYS A 150 37.06 4.49 0.13
C LYS A 150 37.62 5.56 -0.81
N ALA A 151 36.94 6.69 -0.96
CA ALA A 151 37.38 7.79 -1.81
C ALA A 151 38.75 8.37 -1.37
N ARG A 152 38.99 8.44 -0.05
CA ARG A 152 40.29 8.87 0.49
C ARG A 152 41.42 7.90 0.12
N LEU A 153 41.14 6.59 0.17
CA LEU A 153 42.11 5.56 -0.22
C LEU A 153 42.38 5.58 -1.72
N GLU A 154 41.35 5.70 -2.56
CA GLU A 154 41.50 5.81 -4.02
C GLU A 154 42.39 7.00 -4.40
N LYS A 155 42.14 8.18 -3.82
CA LYS A 155 42.99 9.35 -4.01
C LYS A 155 44.44 9.12 -3.57
N TYR A 156 44.66 8.38 -2.48
CA TYR A 156 46.00 8.04 -2.03
C TYR A 156 46.69 7.11 -3.05
N TYR A 157 46.01 6.07 -3.55
CA TYR A 157 46.58 5.17 -4.54
C TYR A 157 46.91 5.88 -5.87
N GLU A 158 46.05 6.77 -6.36
CA GLU A 158 46.34 7.57 -7.56
C GLU A 158 47.63 8.38 -7.43
N GLN A 159 47.87 8.98 -6.25
CA GLN A 159 49.09 9.75 -5.98
C GLN A 159 50.39 8.91 -5.96
N PHE A 160 50.29 7.60 -5.73
CA PHE A 160 51.45 6.70 -5.64
C PHE A 160 51.69 5.87 -6.91
N VAL A 161 50.71 5.79 -7.83
CA VAL A 161 50.85 5.09 -9.10
C VAL A 161 51.42 5.99 -10.22
N GLU A 162 51.41 7.31 -10.04
CA GLU A 162 52.01 8.29 -10.97
C GLU A 162 53.52 8.57 -10.75
N LEU A 163 54.21 7.77 -9.91
CA LEU A 163 55.67 7.81 -9.67
C LEU A 163 56.37 6.60 -10.29
#